data_AF-A0A0A9R3T0-F1
#
_entry.id   AF-A0A0A9R3T0-F1
#
_cell.length_a   1.000
_cell.length_b   1.000
_cell.length_c   1.000
_cell.angle_alpha   90.00
_cell.angle_beta   90.00
_cell.angle_gamma   90.00
#
_symmetry.space_group_name_H-M   'P 1'
#
loop_
_entity.id
_entity.type
_entity.pdbx_description
1 polymer ?
#
loop_
_entity_poly.entity_id
_entity_poly.type
_entity_poly.pdbx_seq_one_letter_code
_entity_poly.pdbx_strand_id
1 'polypeptide(L)'
;MKTGGKTKLREAEQFCGKALPQENDLTILFGSMDGDDGTMLCVGGIGDTTPTHGGSEKNLAPMLENNADWSEDNIGRSSVGRVAQRTGNEVMVDSPLPKKSKSMEYYVERIYESMLERSRNEKNAMRCEQEVTELWQLVEEHGVSQGSKLYFIATELFSSPTRRATFRCINTPEH
;
A
#
# COMPACT_ATOMS: atom_id res chain seq x y z
N MET A 1 -32.14 -59.87 -24.67
CA MET A 1 -33.01 -59.04 -23.81
C MET A 1 -32.42 -57.65 -23.74
N LYS A 2 -33.25 -56.63 -23.92
CA LYS A 2 -32.90 -55.20 -23.99
C LYS A 2 -33.51 -54.51 -22.77
N THR A 3 -32.69 -53.78 -22.01
CA THR A 3 -32.99 -52.54 -21.24
C THR A 3 -31.62 -51.98 -20.83
N GLY A 4 -31.23 -50.71 -20.96
CA GLY A 4 -31.97 -49.49 -21.22
C GLY A 4 -32.20 -48.69 -19.93
N GLY A 5 -31.39 -47.66 -19.68
CA GLY A 5 -31.61 -46.59 -18.69
C GLY A 5 -30.28 -45.94 -18.28
N LYS A 6 -29.89 -44.73 -18.75
CA LYS A 6 -30.39 -43.37 -18.39
C LYS A 6 -30.36 -43.13 -16.87
N THR A 7 -29.84 -42.05 -16.29
CA THR A 7 -29.20 -40.80 -16.71
C THR A 7 -28.66 -40.17 -15.41
N LYS A 8 -27.64 -39.32 -15.54
CA LYS A 8 -27.18 -38.25 -14.62
C LYS A 8 -28.00 -38.02 -13.35
N LEU A 9 -27.29 -38.03 -12.23
CA LEU A 9 -27.43 -37.12 -11.09
C LEU A 9 -26.41 -37.63 -10.08
N ARG A 10 -25.23 -36.99 -9.96
CA ARG A 10 -24.44 -36.74 -8.71
C ARG A 10 -23.15 -35.96 -9.06
N GLU A 11 -23.25 -34.87 -9.81
CA GLU A 11 -22.13 -33.94 -10.03
C GLU A 11 -22.19 -32.72 -9.09
N ALA A 12 -23.07 -32.73 -8.08
CA ALA A 12 -23.27 -31.59 -7.17
C ALA A 12 -22.98 -31.88 -5.69
N GLU A 13 -22.43 -33.06 -5.34
CA GLU A 13 -22.12 -33.42 -3.95
C GLU A 13 -20.61 -33.50 -3.65
N GLN A 14 -19.74 -33.25 -4.64
CA GLN A 14 -18.30 -33.41 -4.44
C GLN A 14 -17.55 -32.14 -4.01
N PHE A 15 -18.25 -31.00 -3.92
CA PHE A 15 -17.65 -29.72 -3.49
C PHE A 15 -17.97 -29.31 -2.05
N CYS A 16 -18.78 -30.08 -1.31
CA CYS A 16 -18.91 -29.88 0.13
C CYS A 16 -17.76 -30.58 0.87
N GLY A 17 -16.79 -29.80 1.34
CA GLY A 17 -15.77 -30.26 2.29
C GLY A 17 -14.38 -30.55 1.73
N LYS A 18 -14.05 -30.06 0.53
CA LYS A 18 -12.67 -30.09 0.02
C LYS A 18 -12.01 -28.74 0.34
N ALA A 19 -11.08 -28.71 1.29
CA ALA A 19 -10.18 -27.59 1.50
C ALA A 19 -9.53 -27.20 0.17
N LEU A 20 -9.57 -25.92 -0.19
CA LEU A 20 -8.90 -25.44 -1.40
C LEU A 20 -7.39 -25.42 -1.10
N PRO A 21 -6.52 -25.93 -2.00
CA PRO A 21 -5.08 -25.96 -1.76
C PRO A 21 -4.44 -24.56 -1.56
N GLN A 22 -5.20 -23.48 -1.80
CA GLN A 22 -4.79 -22.08 -1.64
C GLN A 22 -5.35 -21.39 -0.38
N GLU A 23 -6.10 -22.09 0.47
CA GLU A 23 -6.69 -21.46 1.66
C GLU A 23 -5.62 -20.88 2.61
N ASN A 24 -4.50 -21.59 2.78
CA ASN A 24 -3.39 -21.12 3.63
C ASN A 24 -2.74 -19.83 3.10
N ASP A 25 -2.57 -19.70 1.79
CA ASP A 25 -1.98 -18.51 1.17
C ASP A 25 -2.90 -17.30 1.34
N LEU A 26 -4.23 -17.52 1.27
CA LEU A 26 -5.22 -16.48 1.47
C LEU A 26 -5.34 -16.07 2.94
N THR A 27 -5.23 -17.00 3.88
CA THR A 27 -5.16 -16.70 5.33
C THR A 27 -3.91 -15.91 5.69
N ILE A 28 -2.77 -16.20 5.05
CA ILE A 28 -1.53 -15.43 5.26
C ILE A 28 -1.68 -14.00 4.71
N LEU A 29 -2.38 -13.84 3.58
CA LEU A 29 -2.54 -12.53 2.93
C LEU A 29 -3.61 -11.63 3.58
N PHE A 30 -4.73 -12.21 4.03
CA PHE A 30 -5.89 -11.46 4.53
C PHE A 30 -6.20 -11.66 6.02
N GLY A 31 -5.50 -12.57 6.70
CA GLY A 31 -5.82 -13.00 8.06
C GLY A 31 -6.97 -14.02 8.09
N SER A 32 -7.09 -14.75 9.20
CA SER A 32 -8.25 -15.63 9.40
C SER A 32 -9.50 -14.78 9.59
N MET A 33 -10.55 -15.07 8.80
CA MET A 33 -11.88 -14.48 8.96
C MET A 33 -12.77 -15.31 9.89
N ASP A 34 -12.21 -16.30 10.58
CA ASP A 34 -12.93 -17.13 11.53
C ASP A 34 -13.26 -16.29 12.76
N GLY A 35 -14.51 -15.81 12.79
CA GLY A 35 -14.99 -14.80 13.72
C GLY A 35 -14.68 -15.12 15.17
N ASP A 36 -13.74 -14.37 15.72
CA ASP A 36 -13.81 -13.85 17.07
C ASP A 36 -14.17 -12.37 16.99
N ASP A 37 -15.30 -12.04 17.59
CA ASP A 37 -15.78 -10.67 17.75
C ASP A 37 -14.73 -9.89 18.53
N GLY A 38 -13.81 -9.26 17.79
CA GLY A 38 -12.74 -8.45 18.32
C GLY A 38 -13.37 -7.41 19.24
N THR A 39 -13.21 -7.64 20.55
CA THR A 39 -13.64 -6.71 21.58
C THR A 39 -12.91 -5.41 21.30
N MET A 40 -13.62 -4.43 20.72
CA MET A 40 -13.16 -3.07 20.56
C MET A 40 -12.88 -2.53 21.96
N LEU A 41 -11.62 -2.51 22.37
CA LEU A 41 -11.21 -1.81 23.57
C LEU A 41 -11.39 -0.31 23.32
N CYS A 42 -12.53 0.22 23.74
CA CYS A 42 -12.70 1.65 23.89
C CYS A 42 -11.61 2.14 24.85
N VAL A 43 -10.63 2.89 24.33
CA VAL A 43 -9.73 3.69 25.15
C VAL A 43 -10.58 4.82 25.75
N GLY A 44 -11.14 4.55 26.92
CA GLY A 44 -11.75 5.54 27.80
C GLY A 44 -10.73 6.01 28.83
N GLY A 45 -10.48 7.32 28.86
CA GLY A 45 -9.79 8.05 29.92
C GLY A 45 -9.46 9.45 29.40
N ILE A 46 -9.89 10.57 29.97
CA ILE A 46 -10.31 10.88 31.33
C ILE A 46 -11.51 11.83 31.26
N GLY A 47 -12.49 11.59 32.13
CA GLY A 47 -13.54 12.56 32.39
C GLY A 47 -12.99 13.70 33.23
N ASP A 48 -12.98 14.90 32.66
CA ASP A 48 -13.19 16.10 33.46
C ASP A 48 -14.70 16.34 33.50
N THR A 49 -15.26 16.09 34.67
CA THR A 49 -16.64 16.37 35.06
C THR A 49 -17.06 17.77 34.62
N THR A 50 -17.96 17.85 33.64
CA THR A 50 -18.87 19.00 33.54
C THR A 50 -20.30 18.43 33.55
N PRO A 51 -21.11 18.67 34.59
CA PRO A 51 -22.51 18.30 34.56
C PRO A 51 -23.22 19.23 33.56
N THR A 52 -23.59 18.69 32.39
CA THR A 52 -24.56 19.34 31.50
C THR A 52 -25.93 19.27 32.17
N HIS A 53 -26.35 20.40 32.73
CA HIS A 53 -27.74 20.64 33.13
C HIS A 53 -28.59 20.77 31.85
N GLY A 54 -29.66 19.97 31.78
CA GLY A 54 -30.40 19.68 30.57
C GLY A 54 -31.58 20.60 30.23
N GLY A 55 -32.36 20.10 29.25
CA GLY A 55 -33.67 20.59 28.80
C GLY A 55 -33.55 21.59 27.65
N SER A 56 -34.39 21.63 26.61
CA SER A 56 -35.62 20.94 26.28
C SER A 56 -36.01 21.43 24.87
N GLU A 57 -36.39 20.51 23.98
CA GLU A 57 -37.12 20.64 22.72
C GLU A 57 -37.73 22.01 22.32
N LYS A 58 -37.44 22.48 21.10
CA LYS A 58 -38.36 22.39 19.94
C LYS A 58 -37.98 23.27 18.72
N ASN A 59 -38.17 22.66 17.55
CA ASN A 59 -38.66 23.22 16.28
C ASN A 59 -37.75 23.97 15.27
N LEU A 60 -37.64 23.29 14.11
CA LEU A 60 -37.77 23.75 12.72
C LEU A 60 -36.57 24.50 12.05
N ALA A 61 -35.98 23.81 11.07
CA ALA A 61 -35.29 24.41 9.90
C ALA A 61 -36.35 24.64 8.79
N PRO A 62 -36.19 25.55 7.77
CA PRO A 62 -35.06 25.49 6.81
C PRO A 62 -34.60 26.81 6.13
N MET A 63 -33.44 26.72 5.47
CA MET A 63 -32.87 27.56 4.37
C MET A 63 -32.91 29.10 4.44
N LEU A 64 -31.72 29.71 4.36
CA LEU A 64 -31.46 30.74 3.34
C LEU A 64 -29.95 30.84 3.04
N GLU A 65 -29.65 30.83 1.74
CA GLU A 65 -28.36 31.02 1.10
C GLU A 65 -27.96 32.51 1.07
N ASN A 66 -26.66 32.77 0.92
CA ASN A 66 -26.02 34.02 0.51
C ASN A 66 -25.75 35.15 1.53
N ASN A 67 -24.46 35.22 1.87
CA ASN A 67 -23.54 36.35 1.67
C ASN A 67 -23.62 37.63 2.54
N ALA A 68 -22.40 37.99 2.98
CA ALA A 68 -21.90 39.31 3.39
C ALA A 68 -22.42 39.89 4.72
N ASP A 69 -21.64 39.69 5.78
CA ASP A 69 -21.26 40.81 6.65
C ASP A 69 -20.02 40.44 7.49
N TRP A 70 -18.85 40.98 7.14
CA TRP A 70 -17.71 41.01 8.05
C TRP A 70 -17.96 42.19 8.98
N SER A 71 -18.59 41.94 10.13
CA SER A 71 -18.71 42.94 11.18
C SER A 71 -17.82 42.58 12.36
N GLU A 72 -16.84 43.45 12.55
CA GLU A 72 -15.96 43.60 13.72
C GLU A 72 -16.76 43.64 15.03
N ASP A 73 -16.23 42.97 16.06
CA ASP A 73 -15.91 43.59 17.36
C ASP A 73 -15.57 42.51 18.40
N ASN A 74 -14.34 42.01 18.37
CA ASN A 74 -13.77 41.37 19.55
C ASN A 74 -13.04 42.44 20.36
N ILE A 75 -13.82 43.29 21.03
CA ILE A 75 -13.32 44.18 22.08
C ILE A 75 -12.85 43.27 23.22
N GLY A 76 -11.56 42.95 23.19
CA GLY A 76 -10.88 42.22 24.24
C GLY A 76 -11.03 42.99 25.56
N ARG A 77 -11.81 42.42 26.48
CA ARG A 77 -11.97 42.94 27.84
C ARG A 77 -10.58 43.00 28.49
N SER A 78 -10.06 44.22 28.64
CA SER A 78 -8.88 44.49 29.45
C SER A 78 -9.18 44.13 30.91
N SER A 79 -8.69 42.98 31.37
CA SER A 79 -8.57 42.72 32.80
C SER A 79 -7.26 43.31 33.28
N VAL A 80 -7.32 44.33 34.15
CA VAL A 80 -6.17 44.80 34.92
C VAL A 80 -5.77 43.68 35.88
N GLY A 81 -4.91 42.78 35.39
CA GLY A 81 -4.28 41.74 36.18
C GLY A 81 -3.17 42.35 37.04
N ARG A 82 -3.18 42.02 38.34
CA ARG A 82 -2.14 42.43 39.29
C ARG A 82 -0.75 42.13 38.73
N VAL A 83 0.12 43.14 38.72
CA VAL A 83 1.56 42.99 38.44
C VAL A 83 2.19 42.17 39.57
N ALA A 84 2.41 40.89 39.34
CA ALA A 84 3.33 40.09 40.13
C ALA A 84 4.74 40.32 39.55
N GLN A 85 5.57 41.12 40.24
CA GLN A 85 6.99 41.20 39.90
C GLN A 85 7.64 39.84 40.23
N ARG A 86 7.80 39.00 39.22
CA ARG A 86 8.74 37.88 39.29
C ARG A 86 10.10 38.47 38.89
N THR A 87 11.06 38.48 39.81
CA THR A 87 12.46 38.76 39.49
C THR A 87 12.91 37.78 38.42
N GLY A 88 13.05 38.28 37.20
CA GLY A 88 13.41 37.50 36.03
C GLY A 88 14.88 37.16 36.07
N ASN A 89 15.21 35.95 36.53
CA ASN A 89 16.50 35.34 36.23
C ASN A 89 16.40 34.79 34.81
N GLU A 90 16.73 35.60 33.81
CA GLU A 90 16.80 35.20 32.42
C GLU A 90 17.98 34.25 32.21
N VAL A 91 17.71 32.94 32.24
CA VAL A 91 18.67 31.92 31.82
C VAL A 91 18.77 32.02 30.30
N MET A 92 19.87 32.59 29.81
CA MET A 92 20.21 32.62 28.40
C MET A 92 20.50 31.19 27.94
N VAL A 93 19.52 30.55 27.31
CA VAL A 93 19.68 29.24 26.70
C VAL A 93 20.29 29.44 25.32
N ASP A 94 21.51 28.96 25.12
CA ASP A 94 22.15 28.99 23.80
C ASP A 94 21.40 28.05 22.86
N SER A 95 20.94 28.59 21.72
CA SER A 95 20.18 27.81 20.74
C SER A 95 21.14 27.03 19.85
N PRO A 96 20.81 25.79 19.46
CA PRO A 96 21.62 25.04 18.51
C PRO A 96 21.83 25.84 17.21
N LEU A 97 23.06 25.78 16.68
CA LEU A 97 23.44 26.47 15.45
C LEU A 97 22.43 26.17 14.32
N PRO A 98 21.96 27.18 13.56
CA PRO A 98 20.99 26.95 12.49
C PRO A 98 21.53 25.96 11.46
N LYS A 99 20.70 24.95 11.13
CA LYS A 99 21.05 23.95 10.13
C LYS A 99 21.19 24.62 8.77
N LYS A 100 22.21 24.21 8.01
CA LYS A 100 22.40 24.64 6.62
C LYS A 100 21.20 24.13 5.81
N SER A 101 20.34 25.02 5.34
CA SER A 101 19.20 24.66 4.50
C SER A 101 19.64 24.61 3.03
N LYS A 102 19.33 23.51 2.34
CA LYS A 102 19.42 23.45 0.88
C LYS A 102 18.26 24.26 0.28
N SER A 103 18.46 24.76 -0.94
CA SER A 103 17.42 25.49 -1.65
C SER A 103 16.25 24.58 -2.05
N MET A 104 15.09 25.16 -2.35
CA MET A 104 13.90 24.39 -2.75
C MET A 104 14.15 23.64 -4.07
N GLU A 105 14.87 24.28 -4.99
CA GLU A 105 15.20 23.77 -6.32
C GLU A 105 15.93 22.43 -6.22
N TYR A 106 16.86 22.29 -5.27
CA TYR A 106 17.57 21.03 -5.01
C TYR A 106 16.62 19.86 -4.71
N TYR A 107 15.57 20.11 -3.91
CA TYR A 107 14.63 19.06 -3.54
C TYR A 107 13.71 18.69 -4.71
N VAL A 108 13.27 19.68 -5.50
CA VAL A 108 12.46 19.46 -6.70
C VAL A 108 13.25 18.67 -7.74
N GLU A 109 14.50 19.05 -8.01
CA GLU A 109 15.39 18.34 -8.94
C GLU A 109 15.60 16.89 -8.50
N ARG A 110 15.89 16.67 -7.20
CA ARG A 110 16.05 15.31 -6.66
C ARG A 110 14.79 14.46 -6.79
N ILE A 111 13.60 15.03 -6.62
CA ILE A 111 12.33 14.32 -6.82
C ILE A 111 12.16 13.96 -8.30
N TYR A 112 12.44 14.91 -9.20
CA TYR A 112 12.35 14.71 -10.64
C TYR A 112 13.29 13.59 -11.11
N GLU A 113 14.55 13.63 -10.71
CA GLU A 113 15.55 12.58 -11.00
C GLU A 113 15.07 11.21 -10.50
N SER A 114 14.57 11.14 -9.26
CA SER A 114 14.04 9.91 -8.69
C SER A 114 12.84 9.36 -9.47
N MET A 115 11.94 10.23 -9.95
CA MET A 115 10.82 9.81 -10.81
C MET A 115 11.30 9.26 -12.15
N LEU A 116 12.28 9.91 -12.76
CA LEU A 116 12.83 9.50 -14.05
C LEU A 116 13.57 8.16 -13.95
N GLU A 117 14.37 8.00 -12.89
CA GLU A 117 15.07 6.76 -12.58
C GLU A 117 14.09 5.61 -12.32
N ARG A 118 13.03 5.86 -11.53
CA ARG A 118 11.97 4.89 -11.29
C ARG A 118 11.32 4.44 -12.60
N SER A 119 10.93 5.39 -13.46
CA SER A 119 10.31 5.08 -14.75
C SER A 119 11.23 4.26 -15.66
N ARG A 120 12.53 4.58 -15.68
CA ARG A 120 13.51 3.83 -16.45
C ARG A 120 13.68 2.41 -15.91
N ASN A 121 13.77 2.25 -14.60
CA ASN A 121 13.96 0.96 -13.95
C ASN A 121 12.74 0.05 -14.14
N GLU A 122 11.54 0.58 -14.04
CA GLU A 122 10.29 -0.14 -14.33
C GLU A 122 10.25 -0.65 -15.77
N LYS A 123 10.52 0.23 -16.75
CA LYS A 123 10.60 -0.17 -18.17
C LYS A 123 11.68 -1.22 -18.42
N ASN A 124 12.83 -1.11 -17.76
CA ASN A 124 13.90 -2.10 -17.86
C ASN A 124 13.49 -3.45 -17.25
N ALA A 125 12.80 -3.45 -16.12
CA ALA A 125 12.30 -4.67 -15.48
C ALA A 125 11.31 -5.39 -16.39
N MET A 126 10.30 -4.68 -16.89
CA MET A 126 9.31 -5.22 -17.85
C MET A 126 10.00 -5.84 -19.07
N ARG A 127 10.97 -5.14 -19.66
CA ARG A 127 11.75 -5.67 -20.79
C ARG A 127 12.54 -6.93 -20.43
N CYS A 128 13.17 -6.96 -19.26
CA CYS A 128 13.96 -8.11 -18.81
C CYS A 128 13.09 -9.33 -18.49
N GLU A 129 11.91 -9.15 -17.92
CA GLU A 129 10.96 -10.24 -17.67
C GLU A 129 10.44 -10.83 -18.97
N GLN A 130 10.06 -9.97 -19.92
CA GLN A 130 9.65 -10.39 -21.26
C GLN A 130 10.76 -11.18 -21.97
N GLU A 131 12.00 -10.68 -21.93
CA GLU A 131 13.16 -11.38 -22.49
C GLU A 131 13.35 -12.77 -21.87
N VAL A 132 13.25 -12.89 -20.55
CA VAL A 132 13.44 -14.19 -19.87
C VAL A 132 12.32 -15.16 -20.23
N THR A 133 11.09 -14.65 -20.40
CA THR A 133 9.93 -15.47 -20.81
C THR A 133 10.12 -16.01 -22.23
N GLU A 134 10.57 -15.20 -23.17
CA GLU A 134 10.88 -15.63 -24.55
C GLU A 134 11.97 -16.70 -24.58
N LEU A 135 13.00 -16.55 -23.75
CA LEU A 135 14.07 -17.55 -23.64
C LEU A 135 13.57 -18.88 -23.08
N TRP A 136 12.65 -18.85 -22.11
CA TRP A 136 12.02 -20.06 -21.61
C TRP A 136 11.16 -20.76 -22.65
N GLN A 137 10.38 -20.01 -23.43
CA GLN A 137 9.61 -20.56 -24.54
C GLN A 137 10.51 -21.26 -25.56
N LEU A 138 11.64 -20.64 -25.92
CA LEU A 138 12.61 -21.25 -26.83
C LEU A 138 13.17 -22.57 -26.27
N VAL A 139 13.51 -22.61 -24.98
CA VAL A 139 14.00 -23.83 -24.33
C VAL A 139 12.95 -24.95 -24.36
N GLU A 140 11.68 -24.60 -24.13
CA GLU A 140 10.56 -25.54 -24.21
C GLU A 140 10.31 -26.04 -25.65
N GLU A 141 10.35 -25.15 -26.65
CA GLU A 141 10.22 -25.49 -28.08
C GLU A 141 11.31 -26.46 -28.55
N HIS A 142 12.53 -26.30 -28.03
CA HIS A 142 13.65 -27.21 -28.29
C HIS A 142 13.54 -28.55 -27.53
N GLY A 143 12.44 -28.79 -26.81
CA GLY A 143 12.13 -30.07 -26.15
C GLY A 143 12.82 -30.27 -24.81
N VAL A 144 13.36 -29.21 -24.19
CA VAL A 144 14.00 -29.31 -22.88
C VAL A 144 12.93 -29.45 -21.79
N SER A 145 12.77 -30.65 -21.25
CA SER A 145 11.80 -30.92 -20.18
C SER A 145 12.20 -30.25 -18.86
N GLN A 146 11.20 -29.76 -18.13
CA GLN A 146 11.39 -29.26 -16.76
C GLN A 146 12.03 -30.34 -15.88
N GLY A 147 13.01 -29.94 -15.07
CA GLY A 147 13.77 -30.87 -14.20
C GLY A 147 14.89 -31.65 -14.91
N SER A 148 15.07 -31.48 -16.22
CA SER A 148 16.26 -32.00 -16.90
C SER A 148 17.52 -31.22 -16.51
N LYS A 149 18.70 -31.83 -16.67
CA LYS A 149 19.98 -31.15 -16.44
C LYS A 149 20.12 -29.88 -17.30
N LEU A 150 19.63 -29.92 -18.54
CA LEU A 150 19.65 -28.77 -19.45
C LEU A 150 18.74 -27.64 -18.96
N TYR A 151 17.57 -27.97 -18.40
CA TYR A 151 16.69 -26.98 -17.78
C TYR A 151 17.38 -26.25 -16.62
N PHE A 152 18.09 -26.97 -15.74
CA PHE A 152 18.86 -26.35 -14.65
C PHE A 152 20.04 -25.49 -15.14
N ILE A 153 20.67 -25.86 -16.25
CA ILE A 153 21.71 -25.01 -16.86
C ILE A 153 21.07 -23.73 -17.42
N ALA A 154 19.89 -23.85 -18.06
CA ALA A 154 19.15 -22.71 -18.59
C ALA A 154 18.71 -21.73 -17.50
N THR A 155 18.24 -22.20 -16.33
CA THR A 155 17.90 -21.30 -15.20
C THR A 155 19.09 -20.45 -14.76
N GLU A 156 20.28 -21.06 -14.66
CA GLU A 156 21.50 -20.35 -14.27
C GLU A 156 21.97 -19.36 -15.34
N LEU A 157 21.83 -19.74 -16.63
CA LEU A 157 22.14 -18.85 -17.75
C LEU A 157 21.19 -17.64 -17.78
N PHE A 158 19.88 -17.85 -17.62
CA PHE A 158 18.89 -16.79 -17.77
C PHE A 158 18.86 -15.80 -16.60
N SER A 159 19.42 -16.19 -15.46
CA SER A 159 19.59 -15.31 -14.30
C SER A 159 20.54 -14.14 -14.58
N SER A 160 21.50 -14.27 -15.51
CA SER A 160 22.47 -13.21 -15.83
C SER A 160 22.16 -12.52 -17.16
N PRO A 161 21.97 -11.18 -17.18
CA PRO A 161 21.74 -10.44 -18.42
C PRO A 161 22.82 -10.64 -19.49
N THR A 162 24.10 -10.70 -19.08
CA THR A 162 25.21 -10.93 -19.99
C THR A 162 25.14 -12.33 -20.61
N ARG A 163 24.87 -13.35 -19.80
CA ARG A 163 24.76 -14.73 -20.29
C ARG A 163 23.55 -14.91 -21.22
N ARG A 164 22.42 -14.26 -20.94
CA ARG A 164 21.26 -14.21 -21.85
C ARG A 164 21.62 -13.62 -23.21
N ALA A 165 22.33 -12.50 -23.21
CA ALA A 165 22.79 -11.87 -24.45
C ALA A 165 23.69 -12.82 -25.25
N THR A 166 24.66 -13.47 -24.59
CA THR A 166 25.53 -14.46 -25.24
C THR A 166 24.74 -15.65 -25.79
N PHE A 167 23.79 -16.19 -25.01
CA PHE A 167 22.94 -17.30 -25.45
C PHE A 167 22.14 -16.95 -26.71
N ARG A 168 21.58 -15.75 -26.79
CA ARG A 168 20.88 -15.28 -28.00
C ARG A 168 21.79 -15.17 -29.22
N CYS A 169 23.05 -14.80 -29.04
CA CYS A 169 24.02 -14.74 -30.14
C CYS A 169 24.44 -16.13 -30.65
N ILE A 170 24.29 -17.19 -29.86
CA ILE A 170 24.65 -18.56 -30.28
C ILE A 170 23.60 -19.14 -31.23
N ASN A 171 22.35 -18.67 -31.16
CA ASN A 171 21.25 -19.18 -31.97
C ASN A 171 21.18 -18.50 -33.35
N THR A 172 22.10 -18.88 -34.25
CA THR A 172 21.96 -18.84 -35.73
C THR A 172 22.83 -19.96 -36.32
N PRO A 173 22.43 -20.71 -37.37
CA PRO A 173 21.84 -20.20 -38.62
C PRO A 173 20.49 -20.82 -39.01
N GLU A 174 19.73 -20.06 -39.81
CA GLU A 174 18.57 -20.54 -40.57
C GLU A 174 18.95 -21.74 -41.43
N HIS A 175 18.06 -22.73 -41.49
CA HIS A 175 18.14 -23.83 -42.43
C HIS A 175 16.77 -24.12 -43.05
#